data_AF-A0A2Z6NXT3-F1
#
_entry.id   AF-A0A2Z6NXT3-F1
#
_cell.length_a   1.000
_cell.length_b   1.000
_cell.length_c   1.000
_cell.angle_alpha   90.00
_cell.angle_beta   90.00
_cell.angle_gamma   90.00
#
_symmetry.space_group_name_H-M   'P 1'
#
loop_
_entity.id
_entity.type
_entity.pdbx_description
1 polymer ?
#
loop_
_entity_poly.entity_id
_entity_poly.type
_entity_poly.pdbx_seq_one_letter_code
_entity_poly.pdbx_strand_id
1 'polypeptide(L)'
;MVFSKKVPTIMRQAIHQILPMATVDNYSKYFGQLTIIGKSKTQVFNFIQDKIWKKLKGWKEKHLSFAGRGALIKAVAQAIPTYLMSNFLIPKGLCNQMESMIDRLWWGSNVDKRKIHWVGWKKTCKQKQSGGMGFRDPRAFNEALLAKQGWRFLTEPDSLMARSLKAKYFPHHNFFQAKKGTRSSYSWQSIHQASWILKKGCFWIMGNGNHINIWEDRWINPQVGNTIWTTKPSNTPLQYMLKNSTKEDMQIIATLTYGLWLARNNKVFQKKDTPTSEAVERTMKNLSEYHHHIVAEHISSSKPPNSIVGNNISWSPPPSNYLKLNVDAHLTNDGRWGFGMLVRRDDGRCVGAATRVCKGNPDADMAEATGLFETIKLIEKNCYSNTIIELDAEKIVLAMNNHQFLRTNWGKMVQRCDRVYATLSHTSVSWTSRKGNEAAHALAR
;
A
#
# COMPACT_ATOMS: atom_id res chain seq x y z
N MET A 1 9.24 10.87 -37.45
CA MET A 1 9.86 11.54 -36.29
C MET A 1 9.51 13.01 -36.28
N VAL A 2 9.29 13.58 -35.09
CA VAL A 2 9.08 15.02 -34.89
C VAL A 2 10.19 15.52 -33.98
N PHE A 3 10.85 16.61 -34.36
CA PHE A 3 11.90 17.23 -33.56
C PHE A 3 11.43 18.56 -32.98
N SER A 4 11.84 18.86 -31.75
CA SER A 4 11.61 20.20 -31.18
C SER A 4 12.36 21.25 -31.99
N LYS A 5 11.81 22.47 -32.07
CA LYS A 5 12.42 23.60 -32.81
C LYS A 5 13.87 23.89 -32.40
N LYS A 6 14.24 23.54 -31.17
CA LYS A 6 15.58 23.76 -30.61
C LYS A 6 16.62 22.67 -30.91
N VAL A 7 16.23 21.59 -31.60
CA VAL A 7 17.14 20.48 -31.93
C VAL A 7 17.98 20.88 -33.16
N PRO A 8 19.33 20.93 -33.06
CA PRO A 8 20.22 21.24 -34.20
C PRO A 8 20.09 20.24 -35.34
N THR A 9 20.24 20.70 -36.57
CA THR A 9 20.06 19.89 -37.79
C THR A 9 21.00 18.67 -37.83
N ILE A 10 22.24 18.83 -37.39
CA ILE A 10 23.24 17.75 -37.32
C ILE A 10 22.73 16.59 -36.43
N MET A 11 22.14 16.92 -35.27
CA MET A 11 21.57 15.92 -34.37
C MET A 11 20.32 15.25 -34.96
N ARG A 12 19.51 15.98 -35.73
CA ARG A 12 18.36 15.39 -36.45
C ARG A 12 18.82 14.37 -37.49
N GLN A 13 19.86 14.70 -38.26
CA GLN A 13 20.44 13.82 -39.27
C GLN A 13 21.05 12.57 -38.64
N ALA A 14 21.83 12.71 -37.57
CA ALA A 14 22.39 11.58 -36.84
C ALA A 14 21.31 10.63 -36.31
N ILE A 15 20.23 11.17 -35.70
CA ILE A 15 19.10 10.36 -35.23
C ILE A 15 18.38 9.68 -36.40
N HIS A 16 18.26 10.36 -37.55
CA HIS A 16 17.63 9.80 -38.75
C HIS A 16 18.43 8.66 -39.38
N GLN A 17 19.76 8.70 -39.31
CA GLN A 17 20.60 7.58 -39.75
C GLN A 17 20.39 6.33 -38.88
N ILE A 18 20.15 6.51 -37.58
CA ILE A 18 19.89 5.40 -36.64
C ILE A 18 18.46 4.88 -36.79
N LEU A 19 17.48 5.79 -36.96
CA LEU A 19 16.06 5.48 -37.03
C LEU A 19 15.50 5.95 -38.39
N PRO A 20 15.39 5.07 -39.40
CA PRO A 20 14.95 5.43 -40.74
C PRO A 20 13.42 5.62 -40.81
N MET A 21 12.89 6.55 -40.03
CA MET A 21 11.47 6.91 -40.00
C MET A 21 11.26 8.27 -40.67
N ALA A 22 10.19 8.41 -41.47
CA ALA A 22 9.86 9.69 -42.11
C ALA A 22 9.78 10.85 -41.09
N THR A 23 10.51 11.92 -41.34
CA THR A 23 10.45 13.15 -40.53
C THR A 23 9.21 13.95 -40.93
N VAL A 24 8.39 14.32 -39.95
CA VAL A 24 7.15 15.06 -40.14
C VAL A 24 7.18 16.27 -39.23
N ASP A 25 6.69 17.42 -39.70
CA ASP A 25 6.69 18.65 -38.89
C ASP A 25 5.81 18.50 -37.65
N ASN A 26 4.63 17.90 -37.81
CA ASN A 26 3.71 17.62 -36.72
C ASN A 26 2.90 16.36 -37.03
N TYR A 27 2.77 15.47 -36.04
CA TYR A 27 1.63 14.54 -36.03
C TYR A 27 0.42 15.33 -35.55
N SER A 28 -0.71 15.24 -36.25
CA SER A 28 -1.98 15.77 -35.74
C SER A 28 -2.60 14.76 -34.75
N LYS A 29 -2.47 13.46 -35.02
CA LYS A 29 -3.08 12.38 -34.22
C LYS A 29 -2.17 11.15 -34.16
N TYR A 30 -1.92 10.63 -32.97
CA TYR A 30 -1.18 9.39 -32.73
C TYR A 30 -1.97 8.51 -31.77
N PHE A 31 -2.18 7.23 -32.12
CA PHE A 31 -3.08 6.29 -31.40
C PHE A 31 -4.44 6.88 -30.99
N GLY A 32 -5.03 7.71 -31.86
CA GLY A 32 -6.33 8.32 -31.59
C GLY A 32 -6.32 9.56 -30.70
N GLN A 33 -5.14 10.02 -30.26
CA GLN A 33 -4.92 11.18 -29.39
C GLN A 33 -4.23 12.31 -30.17
N LEU A 34 -4.60 13.56 -29.87
CA LEU A 34 -3.88 14.72 -30.42
C LEU A 34 -2.50 14.84 -29.78
N THR A 35 -1.47 14.87 -30.61
CA THR A 35 -0.05 14.93 -30.23
C THR A 35 0.38 16.32 -29.77
N ILE A 36 -0.38 17.37 -30.14
CA ILE A 36 -0.14 18.75 -29.74
C ILE A 36 -1.36 19.27 -28.99
N ILE A 37 -1.16 19.63 -27.73
CA ILE A 37 -2.17 20.28 -26.90
C ILE A 37 -1.96 21.78 -27.06
N GLY A 38 -2.75 22.39 -27.95
CA GLY A 38 -2.76 23.83 -28.18
C GLY A 38 -3.31 24.64 -27.00
N LYS A 39 -3.42 25.96 -27.18
CA LYS A 39 -3.93 26.87 -26.14
C LYS A 39 -5.36 26.53 -25.69
N SER A 40 -6.23 26.11 -26.62
CA SER A 40 -7.61 25.72 -26.32
C SER A 40 -7.74 24.23 -26.01
N LYS A 41 -7.65 23.88 -24.73
CA LYS A 41 -7.82 22.50 -24.25
C LYS A 41 -9.21 21.95 -24.57
N THR A 42 -10.24 22.79 -24.53
CA THR A 42 -11.61 22.40 -24.86
C THR A 42 -11.71 21.93 -26.31
N GLN A 43 -11.20 22.70 -27.27
CA GLN A 43 -11.21 22.30 -28.68
C GLN A 43 -10.43 21.01 -28.93
N VAL A 44 -9.28 20.84 -28.25
CA VAL A 44 -8.47 19.62 -28.32
C VAL A 44 -9.25 18.38 -27.88
N PHE A 45 -10.11 18.48 -26.87
CA PHE A 45 -10.83 17.31 -26.34
C PHE A 45 -12.27 17.15 -26.87
N ASN A 46 -12.82 18.12 -27.60
CA ASN A 46 -14.19 18.07 -28.13
C ASN A 46 -14.47 16.82 -28.98
N PHE A 47 -13.48 16.29 -29.71
CA PHE A 47 -13.66 15.07 -30.51
C PHE A 47 -14.09 13.84 -29.68
N ILE A 48 -13.79 13.82 -28.36
CA ILE A 48 -14.22 12.76 -27.45
C ILE A 48 -15.74 12.74 -27.39
N GLN A 49 -16.34 13.91 -27.26
CA GLN A 49 -17.78 14.09 -27.24
C GLN A 49 -18.38 13.56 -28.54
N ASP A 50 -17.81 13.95 -29.69
CA ASP A 50 -18.30 13.51 -31.00
C ASP A 50 -18.24 11.99 -31.16
N LYS A 51 -17.18 11.35 -30.65
CA LYS A 51 -17.06 9.89 -30.67
C LYS A 51 -18.13 9.23 -29.81
N ILE A 52 -18.36 9.72 -28.60
CA ILE A 52 -19.42 9.22 -27.72
C ILE A 52 -20.77 9.43 -28.41
N TRP A 53 -21.04 10.64 -28.92
CA TRP A 53 -22.27 10.99 -29.61
C TRP A 53 -22.57 10.08 -30.80
N LYS A 54 -21.61 9.94 -31.73
CA LYS A 54 -21.77 9.10 -32.92
C LYS A 54 -22.08 7.65 -32.56
N LYS A 55 -21.45 7.13 -31.49
CA LYS A 55 -21.75 5.78 -31.02
C LYS A 55 -23.14 5.73 -30.39
N LEU A 56 -23.49 6.65 -29.49
CA LEU A 56 -24.79 6.64 -28.81
C LEU A 56 -25.98 6.83 -29.78
N LYS A 57 -25.84 7.69 -30.79
CA LYS A 57 -26.88 7.94 -31.80
C LYS A 57 -27.09 6.76 -32.75
N GLY A 58 -26.04 5.99 -33.04
CA GLY A 58 -26.11 4.85 -33.96
C GLY A 58 -26.89 3.64 -33.43
N TRP A 59 -27.00 3.48 -32.10
CA TRP A 59 -27.77 2.40 -31.50
C TRP A 59 -29.25 2.80 -31.43
N LYS A 60 -30.03 2.31 -32.42
CA LYS A 60 -31.45 2.59 -32.67
C LYS A 60 -32.25 2.94 -31.40
N GLU A 61 -32.57 4.23 -31.32
CA GLU A 61 -33.32 5.00 -30.31
C GLU A 61 -34.73 4.45 -29.93
N LYS A 62 -35.19 3.34 -30.50
CA LYS A 62 -36.58 2.85 -30.32
C LYS A 62 -36.72 1.53 -29.57
N HIS A 63 -35.64 0.76 -29.33
CA HIS A 63 -35.78 -0.61 -28.78
C HIS A 63 -34.92 -0.94 -27.55
N LEU A 64 -34.13 0.01 -27.03
CA LEU A 64 -33.31 -0.25 -25.83
C LEU A 64 -34.14 -0.10 -24.55
N SER A 65 -34.25 -1.21 -23.83
CA SER A 65 -34.72 -1.25 -22.44
C SER A 65 -33.81 -0.43 -21.52
N PHE A 66 -34.30 -0.09 -20.33
CA PHE A 66 -33.51 0.65 -19.34
C PHE A 66 -32.22 -0.08 -18.96
N ALA A 67 -32.28 -1.41 -18.82
CA ALA A 67 -31.11 -2.26 -18.60
C ALA A 67 -30.12 -2.17 -19.78
N GLY A 68 -30.62 -2.23 -21.02
CA GLY A 68 -29.81 -2.10 -22.23
C GLY A 68 -29.10 -0.74 -22.33
N ARG A 69 -29.78 0.36 -21.99
CA ARG A 69 -29.17 1.70 -21.92
C ARG A 69 -28.07 1.77 -20.86
N GLY A 70 -28.32 1.19 -19.69
CA GLY A 70 -27.33 1.15 -18.61
C GLY A 70 -26.07 0.37 -19.00
N ALA A 71 -26.23 -0.74 -19.73
CA ALA A 71 -25.12 -1.49 -20.27
C ALA A 71 -24.35 -0.68 -21.34
N LEU A 72 -25.06 -0.05 -22.27
CA LEU A 72 -24.45 0.79 -23.32
C LEU A 72 -23.66 1.97 -22.75
N ILE A 73 -24.20 2.66 -21.73
CA ILE A 73 -23.52 3.76 -21.05
C ILE A 73 -22.20 3.30 -20.44
N LYS A 74 -22.20 2.16 -19.74
CA LYS A 74 -21.00 1.64 -19.06
C LYS A 74 -19.96 1.10 -20.05
N ALA A 75 -20.40 0.34 -21.05
CA ALA A 75 -19.52 -0.33 -22.00
C ALA A 75 -18.96 0.62 -23.07
N VAL A 76 -19.68 1.70 -23.41
CA VAL A 76 -19.32 2.60 -24.51
C VAL A 76 -19.03 4.01 -23.99
N ALA A 77 -20.03 4.72 -23.47
CA ALA A 77 -19.90 6.14 -23.14
C ALA A 77 -18.84 6.40 -22.06
N GLN A 78 -18.78 5.55 -21.04
CA GLN A 78 -17.79 5.65 -19.95
C GLN A 78 -16.44 5.01 -20.31
N ALA A 79 -16.41 4.07 -21.26
CA ALA A 79 -15.18 3.39 -21.66
C ALA A 79 -14.33 4.23 -22.63
N ILE A 80 -14.94 4.82 -23.67
CA ILE A 80 -14.27 5.63 -24.70
C ILE A 80 -13.28 6.68 -24.14
N PRO A 81 -13.64 7.50 -23.14
CA PRO A 81 -12.75 8.55 -22.66
C PRO A 81 -11.65 8.03 -21.70
N THR A 82 -11.72 6.78 -21.24
CA THR A 82 -10.87 6.26 -20.14
C THR A 82 -9.39 6.42 -20.44
N TYR A 83 -8.94 6.12 -21.67
CA TYR A 83 -7.54 6.24 -22.06
C TYR A 83 -7.04 7.71 -22.02
N LEU A 84 -7.88 8.66 -22.43
CA LEU A 84 -7.50 10.07 -22.38
C LEU A 84 -7.58 10.61 -20.96
N MET A 85 -8.58 10.19 -20.20
CA MET A 85 -8.75 10.52 -18.79
C MET A 85 -7.62 9.98 -17.90
N SER A 86 -6.94 8.89 -18.29
CA SER A 86 -5.76 8.43 -17.55
C SER A 86 -4.52 9.29 -17.78
N ASN A 87 -4.49 10.04 -18.89
CA ASN A 87 -3.31 10.80 -19.32
C ASN A 87 -3.48 12.31 -19.10
N PHE A 88 -4.71 12.82 -19.12
CA PHE A 88 -5.03 14.24 -19.04
C PHE A 88 -6.27 14.51 -18.21
N LEU A 89 -6.26 15.67 -17.58
CA LEU A 89 -7.42 16.22 -16.91
C LEU A 89 -8.29 16.90 -17.97
N ILE A 90 -9.50 16.40 -18.17
CA ILE A 90 -10.46 16.92 -19.11
C ILE A 90 -11.07 18.21 -18.54
N PRO A 91 -11.25 19.27 -19.36
CA PRO A 91 -11.91 20.49 -18.92
C PRO A 91 -13.30 20.21 -18.33
N LYS A 92 -13.62 20.85 -17.20
CA LYS A 92 -14.87 20.62 -16.47
C LYS A 92 -16.12 20.81 -17.34
N GLY A 93 -16.10 21.80 -18.25
CA GLY A 93 -17.19 22.03 -19.20
C GLY A 93 -17.46 20.81 -20.09
N LEU A 94 -16.41 20.15 -20.58
CA LEU A 94 -16.55 18.94 -21.41
C LEU A 94 -17.04 17.74 -20.58
N CYS A 95 -16.59 17.60 -19.33
CA CYS A 95 -17.15 16.61 -18.41
C CYS A 95 -18.66 16.81 -18.20
N ASN A 96 -19.11 18.05 -17.99
CA ASN A 96 -20.52 18.39 -17.82
C ASN A 96 -21.34 18.10 -19.10
N GLN A 97 -20.76 18.33 -20.27
CA GLN A 97 -21.38 17.99 -21.55
C GLN A 97 -21.55 16.48 -21.72
N MET A 98 -20.50 15.70 -21.41
CA MET A 98 -20.56 14.23 -21.43
C MET A 98 -21.60 13.69 -20.44
N GLU A 99 -21.64 14.23 -19.23
CA GLU A 99 -22.67 13.94 -18.22
C GLU A 99 -24.06 14.20 -18.79
N SER A 100 -24.29 15.38 -19.37
CA SER A 100 -25.58 15.75 -19.94
C SER A 100 -26.03 14.79 -21.05
N MET A 101 -25.11 14.33 -21.91
CA MET A 101 -25.42 13.36 -22.96
C MET A 101 -25.81 12.00 -22.39
N ILE A 102 -25.07 11.54 -21.37
CA ILE A 102 -25.34 10.26 -20.71
C ILE A 102 -26.67 10.32 -19.95
N ASP A 103 -26.94 11.41 -19.24
CA ASP A 103 -28.17 11.61 -18.47
C ASP A 103 -29.40 11.64 -19.39
N ARG A 104 -29.32 12.35 -20.52
CA ARG A 104 -30.38 12.35 -21.55
C ARG A 104 -30.59 10.97 -22.15
N LEU A 105 -29.53 10.20 -22.41
CA LEU A 105 -29.66 8.83 -22.91
C LEU A 105 -30.25 7.88 -21.85
N TRP A 106 -29.99 8.14 -20.56
CA TRP A 106 -30.51 7.30 -19.49
C TRP A 106 -32.03 7.47 -19.33
N TRP A 107 -32.50 8.71 -19.18
CA TRP A 107 -33.92 9.02 -19.00
C TRP A 107 -34.71 9.03 -20.30
N GLY A 108 -34.05 9.35 -21.41
CA GLY A 108 -34.62 9.44 -22.75
C GLY A 108 -34.31 8.24 -23.62
N SER A 109 -35.11 8.04 -24.66
CA SER A 109 -34.82 7.07 -25.73
C SER A 109 -34.10 7.72 -26.92
N ASN A 110 -34.14 9.06 -27.01
CA ASN A 110 -33.53 9.89 -28.04
C ASN A 110 -32.88 11.08 -27.33
N VAL A 111 -31.68 11.47 -27.74
CA VAL A 111 -30.92 12.53 -27.06
C VAL A 111 -31.37 13.95 -27.45
N ASP A 112 -32.14 14.07 -28.53
CA ASP A 112 -32.72 15.30 -29.06
C ASP A 112 -34.07 15.67 -28.39
N LYS A 113 -34.75 14.71 -27.73
CA LYS A 113 -36.01 14.96 -26.99
C LYS A 113 -35.81 14.94 -25.48
N ARG A 114 -36.14 16.05 -24.82
CA ARG A 114 -36.07 16.18 -23.35
C ARG A 114 -37.16 15.32 -22.69
N LYS A 115 -36.77 14.38 -21.83
CA LYS A 115 -37.69 13.66 -20.92
C LYS A 115 -37.48 14.13 -19.48
N ILE A 116 -38.42 13.82 -18.60
CA ILE A 116 -38.32 14.14 -17.17
C ILE A 116 -37.21 13.30 -16.54
N HIS A 117 -36.31 13.95 -15.81
CA HIS A 117 -35.25 13.29 -15.05
C HIS A 117 -35.76 13.10 -13.62
N TRP A 118 -36.20 11.88 -13.29
CA TRP A 118 -36.81 11.58 -11.99
C TRP A 118 -35.81 11.61 -10.83
N VAL A 119 -34.53 11.38 -11.12
CA VAL A 119 -33.46 11.38 -10.13
C VAL A 119 -32.26 12.14 -10.67
N GLY A 120 -31.71 13.04 -9.86
CA GLY A 120 -30.52 13.81 -10.22
C GLY A 120 -29.28 12.94 -10.46
N TRP A 121 -28.47 13.31 -11.45
CA TRP A 121 -27.33 12.53 -11.92
C TRP A 121 -26.34 12.09 -10.82
N LYS A 122 -26.07 12.97 -9.84
CA LYS A 122 -25.20 12.66 -8.68
C LYS A 122 -25.70 11.45 -7.89
N LYS A 123 -27.01 11.27 -7.73
CA LYS A 123 -27.61 10.12 -7.03
C LYS A 123 -27.53 8.87 -7.91
N THR A 124 -27.73 9.02 -9.23
CA THR A 124 -27.57 7.95 -10.21
C THR A 124 -26.12 7.41 -10.25
N CYS A 125 -25.12 8.26 -10.03
CA CYS A 125 -23.70 7.86 -9.97
C CYS A 125 -23.29 7.14 -8.68
N LYS A 126 -24.15 7.09 -7.65
CA LYS A 126 -23.83 6.31 -6.44
C LYS A 126 -23.68 4.83 -6.79
N GLN A 127 -22.93 4.12 -5.96
CA GLN A 127 -22.82 2.66 -6.07
C GLN A 127 -24.20 2.02 -5.92
N LYS A 128 -24.39 0.83 -6.53
CA LYS A 128 -25.66 0.09 -6.43
C LYS A 128 -26.06 -0.20 -4.98
N GLN A 129 -25.07 -0.58 -4.16
CA GLN A 129 -25.25 -0.82 -2.73
C GLN A 129 -25.69 0.43 -1.95
N SER A 130 -25.42 1.63 -2.49
CA SER A 130 -25.81 2.91 -1.89
C SER A 130 -27.02 3.55 -2.59
N GLY A 131 -27.83 2.74 -3.29
CA GLY A 131 -29.06 3.17 -3.95
C GLY A 131 -28.88 3.95 -5.26
N GLY A 132 -27.70 3.87 -5.90
CA GLY A 132 -27.46 4.42 -7.24
C GLY A 132 -27.41 3.34 -8.34
N MET A 133 -27.06 3.73 -9.55
CA MET A 133 -26.98 2.82 -10.71
C MET A 133 -25.54 2.35 -11.01
N GLY A 134 -24.57 2.87 -10.27
CA GLY A 134 -23.14 2.61 -10.48
C GLY A 134 -22.61 3.23 -11.78
N PHE A 135 -23.19 4.35 -12.23
CA PHE A 135 -22.56 5.19 -13.23
C PHE A 135 -21.42 5.99 -12.62
N ARG A 136 -20.46 6.41 -13.46
CA ARG A 136 -19.31 7.18 -13.03
C ARG A 136 -19.55 8.65 -13.32
N ASP A 137 -19.33 9.49 -12.33
CA ASP A 137 -19.16 10.94 -12.54
C ASP A 137 -17.89 11.15 -13.39
N PRO A 138 -17.98 11.75 -14.59
CA PRO A 138 -16.84 11.85 -15.49
C PRO A 138 -15.65 12.61 -14.90
N ARG A 139 -15.92 13.63 -14.07
CA ARG A 139 -14.88 14.47 -13.49
C ARG A 139 -14.15 13.73 -12.36
N ALA A 140 -14.88 13.14 -11.43
CA ALA A 140 -14.33 12.36 -10.33
C ALA A 140 -13.59 11.12 -10.86
N PHE A 141 -14.12 10.46 -11.89
CA PHE A 141 -13.46 9.33 -12.52
C PHE A 141 -12.13 9.72 -13.19
N ASN A 142 -12.10 10.86 -13.88
CA ASN A 142 -10.88 11.38 -14.48
C ASN A 142 -9.81 11.75 -13.44
N GLU A 143 -10.19 12.45 -12.37
CA GLU A 143 -9.27 12.76 -11.27
C GLU A 143 -8.77 11.48 -10.59
N ALA A 144 -9.62 10.47 -10.39
CA ALA A 144 -9.22 9.18 -9.83
C ALA A 144 -8.21 8.43 -10.71
N LEU A 145 -8.38 8.42 -12.03
CA LEU A 145 -7.43 7.80 -12.96
C LEU A 145 -6.06 8.51 -12.95
N LEU A 146 -6.06 9.84 -12.84
CA LEU A 146 -4.83 10.62 -12.73
C LEU A 146 -4.14 10.43 -11.38
N ALA A 147 -4.93 10.37 -10.29
CA ALA A 147 -4.43 10.01 -8.97
C ALA A 147 -3.82 8.60 -8.98
N LYS A 148 -4.41 7.64 -9.71
CA LYS A 148 -3.81 6.31 -9.91
C LYS A 148 -2.43 6.40 -10.56
N GLN A 149 -2.21 7.30 -11.53
CA GLN A 149 -0.86 7.50 -12.09
C GLN A 149 0.10 8.11 -11.05
N GLY A 150 -0.35 9.08 -10.26
CA GLY A 150 0.45 9.62 -9.16
C GLY A 150 0.82 8.56 -8.12
N TRP A 151 -0.08 7.61 -7.84
CA TRP A 151 0.16 6.49 -6.93
C TRP A 151 1.27 5.58 -7.47
N ARG A 152 1.29 5.30 -8.77
CA ARG A 152 2.36 4.53 -9.40
C ARG A 152 3.73 5.18 -9.27
N PHE A 153 3.82 6.51 -9.19
CA PHE A 153 5.12 7.16 -8.91
C PHE A 153 5.64 6.87 -7.50
N LEU A 154 4.75 6.57 -6.56
CA LEU A 154 5.09 6.23 -5.19
C LEU A 154 5.39 4.73 -5.02
N THR A 155 4.64 3.86 -5.72
CA THR A 155 4.79 2.40 -5.58
C THR A 155 5.75 1.77 -6.57
N GLU A 156 5.96 2.37 -7.74
CA GLU A 156 6.82 1.88 -8.83
C GLU A 156 7.86 2.96 -9.22
N PRO A 157 8.74 3.40 -8.29
CA PRO A 157 9.67 4.52 -8.52
C PRO A 157 10.69 4.23 -9.64
N ASP A 158 11.00 2.96 -9.88
CA ASP A 158 11.97 2.52 -10.90
C ASP A 158 11.37 2.42 -12.31
N SER A 159 10.05 2.57 -12.44
CA SER A 159 9.41 2.61 -13.75
C SER A 159 9.97 3.76 -14.59
N LEU A 160 10.11 3.54 -15.90
CA LEU A 160 10.64 4.55 -16.83
C LEU A 160 9.87 5.88 -16.72
N MET A 161 8.54 5.80 -16.55
CA MET A 161 7.68 6.96 -16.40
C MET A 161 7.97 7.72 -15.09
N ALA A 162 8.10 7.03 -13.96
CA ALA A 162 8.42 7.64 -12.68
C ALA A 162 9.82 8.29 -12.70
N ARG A 163 10.83 7.56 -13.19
CA ARG A 163 12.21 8.07 -13.33
C ARG A 163 12.29 9.32 -14.21
N SER A 164 11.66 9.27 -15.39
CA SER A 164 11.68 10.37 -16.36
C SER A 164 10.96 11.62 -15.84
N LEU A 165 9.80 11.45 -15.19
CA LEU A 165 9.03 12.58 -14.66
C LEU A 165 9.64 13.13 -13.37
N LYS A 166 10.22 12.28 -12.51
CA LYS A 166 10.97 12.70 -11.33
C LYS A 166 12.16 13.58 -11.75
N ALA A 167 12.99 13.09 -12.66
CA ALA A 167 14.15 13.84 -13.16
C ALA A 167 13.75 15.21 -13.73
N LYS A 168 12.61 15.29 -14.41
CA LYS A 168 12.15 16.54 -15.04
C LYS A 168 11.42 17.51 -14.11
N TYR A 169 10.58 17.02 -13.20
CA TYR A 169 9.62 17.86 -12.48
C TYR A 169 9.83 17.91 -10.97
N PHE A 170 10.49 16.92 -10.36
CA PHE A 170 10.76 16.87 -8.93
C PHE A 170 12.05 16.10 -8.62
N PRO A 171 13.22 16.53 -9.13
CA PRO A 171 14.46 15.75 -9.06
C PRO A 171 14.93 15.51 -7.63
N HIS A 172 14.79 16.52 -6.76
CA HIS A 172 15.29 16.50 -5.37
C HIS A 172 14.19 16.38 -4.33
N HIS A 173 12.94 16.13 -4.74
CA HIS A 173 11.79 16.17 -3.86
C HIS A 173 10.94 14.92 -4.03
N ASN A 174 10.04 14.68 -3.07
CA ASN A 174 9.02 13.65 -3.23
C ASN A 174 7.86 14.14 -4.12
N PHE A 175 7.11 13.20 -4.70
CA PHE A 175 5.97 13.52 -5.56
C PHE A 175 4.97 14.49 -4.89
N PHE A 176 4.72 14.32 -3.58
CA PHE A 176 3.81 15.19 -2.83
C PHE A 176 4.31 16.63 -2.64
N GLN A 177 5.63 16.82 -2.65
CA GLN A 177 6.30 18.12 -2.52
C GLN A 177 6.53 18.79 -3.88
N ALA A 178 6.21 18.12 -4.98
CA ALA A 178 6.41 18.67 -6.30
C ALA A 178 5.61 19.97 -6.49
N LYS A 179 6.29 21.04 -6.90
CA LYS A 179 5.69 22.35 -7.13
C LYS A 179 5.12 22.46 -8.55
N LYS A 180 4.10 23.31 -8.71
CA LYS A 180 3.52 23.60 -10.03
C LYS A 180 4.50 24.44 -10.85
N GLY A 181 5.23 23.81 -11.77
CA GLY A 181 6.16 24.50 -12.67
C GLY A 181 5.45 25.30 -13.77
N THR A 182 5.98 26.47 -14.11
CA THR A 182 5.41 27.45 -15.06
C THR A 182 5.33 26.94 -16.50
N ARG A 183 6.25 26.05 -16.92
CA ARG A 183 6.32 25.45 -18.28
C ARG A 183 6.25 23.93 -18.26
N SER A 184 5.37 23.38 -17.44
CA SER A 184 5.17 21.93 -17.32
C SER A 184 4.30 21.36 -18.45
N SER A 185 4.51 20.09 -18.80
CA SER A 185 3.63 19.40 -19.76
C SER A 185 2.22 19.26 -19.20
N TYR A 186 1.22 19.25 -20.09
CA TYR A 186 -0.17 19.16 -19.64
C TYR A 186 -0.48 17.86 -18.91
N SER A 187 0.13 16.74 -19.29
CA SER A 187 0.02 15.47 -18.56
C SER A 187 0.51 15.62 -17.12
N TRP A 188 1.66 16.27 -16.90
CA TRP A 188 2.17 16.51 -15.55
C TRP A 188 1.24 17.42 -14.76
N GLN A 189 0.77 18.51 -15.35
CA GLN A 189 -0.21 19.40 -14.69
C GLN A 189 -1.48 18.65 -14.29
N SER A 190 -1.92 17.70 -15.11
CA SER A 190 -3.10 16.88 -14.87
C SER A 190 -2.90 15.96 -13.67
N ILE A 191 -1.79 15.23 -13.62
CA ILE A 191 -1.44 14.33 -12.50
C ILE A 191 -1.20 15.14 -11.22
N HIS A 192 -0.47 16.25 -11.32
CA HIS A 192 -0.21 17.15 -10.19
C HIS A 192 -1.51 17.72 -9.61
N GLN A 193 -2.46 18.13 -10.46
CA GLN A 193 -3.77 18.58 -10.01
C GLN A 193 -4.55 17.48 -9.29
N ALA A 194 -4.47 16.22 -9.74
CA ALA A 194 -5.14 15.11 -9.06
C ALA A 194 -4.43 14.62 -7.79
N SER A 195 -3.21 15.10 -7.50
CA SER A 195 -2.41 14.66 -6.34
C SER A 195 -3.11 14.91 -5.00
N TRP A 196 -4.06 15.85 -4.92
CA TRP A 196 -4.82 16.11 -3.70
C TRP A 196 -5.58 14.88 -3.20
N ILE A 197 -6.04 14.00 -4.10
CA ILE A 197 -6.76 12.77 -3.76
C ILE A 197 -5.84 11.85 -2.96
N LEU A 198 -4.62 11.65 -3.45
CA LEU A 198 -3.62 10.84 -2.77
C LEU A 198 -3.17 11.50 -1.48
N LYS A 199 -2.93 12.82 -1.46
CA LYS A 199 -2.65 13.52 -0.22
C LYS A 199 -3.74 13.19 0.78
N LYS A 200 -5.01 13.41 0.43
CA LYS A 200 -6.16 13.19 1.33
C LYS A 200 -6.30 11.74 1.82
N GLY A 201 -6.09 10.77 0.94
CA GLY A 201 -6.40 9.36 1.21
C GLY A 201 -5.21 8.49 1.63
N CYS A 202 -3.97 8.91 1.38
CA CYS A 202 -2.78 8.15 1.74
C CYS A 202 -2.26 8.56 3.12
N PHE A 203 -1.77 7.55 3.84
CA PHE A 203 -1.04 7.71 5.09
C PHE A 203 0.17 6.77 5.07
N TRP A 204 1.20 7.15 5.79
CA TRP A 204 2.37 6.34 6.03
C TRP A 204 2.06 5.27 7.07
N ILE A 205 2.53 4.06 6.81
CA ILE A 205 2.60 3.00 7.80
C ILE A 205 4.01 3.05 8.39
N MET A 206 4.10 3.14 9.71
CA MET A 206 5.38 3.17 10.42
C MET A 206 6.14 1.86 10.18
N GLY A 207 7.26 1.96 9.46
CA GLY A 207 8.27 0.92 9.34
C GLY A 207 9.50 1.29 10.19
N ASN A 208 10.67 1.36 9.56
CA ASN A 208 11.91 1.82 10.21
C ASN A 208 12.00 3.35 10.42
N GLY A 209 11.02 4.12 9.94
CA GLY A 209 10.95 5.57 10.14
C GLY A 209 11.90 6.43 9.28
N ASN A 210 12.88 5.85 8.59
CA ASN A 210 13.93 6.59 7.86
C ASN A 210 13.41 7.54 6.76
N HIS A 211 12.23 7.27 6.23
CA HIS A 211 11.61 8.05 5.14
C HIS A 211 10.38 8.84 5.56
N ILE A 212 10.03 8.83 6.85
CA ILE A 212 8.84 9.51 7.38
C ILE A 212 9.26 10.83 8.01
N ASN A 213 8.79 11.94 7.48
CA ASN A 213 8.89 13.23 8.15
C ASN A 213 7.76 13.36 9.16
N ILE A 214 8.05 13.15 10.44
CA ILE A 214 7.05 13.14 11.52
C ILE A 214 6.21 14.43 11.62
N TRP A 215 6.69 15.54 11.04
CA TRP A 215 6.02 16.84 11.09
C TRP A 215 5.15 17.14 9.87
N GLU A 216 5.52 16.62 8.70
CA GLU A 216 4.85 16.95 7.42
C GLU A 216 4.04 15.79 6.85
N ASP A 217 4.43 14.56 7.17
CA ASP A 217 3.78 13.36 6.66
C ASP A 217 2.59 12.95 7.52
N ARG A 218 1.57 12.40 6.87
CA ARG A 218 0.44 11.77 7.57
C ARG A 218 0.81 10.35 7.98
N TRP A 219 1.31 10.16 9.19
CA TRP A 219 1.63 8.84 9.74
C TRP A 219 0.75 8.43 10.93
N ILE A 220 -0.17 9.31 11.36
CA ILE A 220 -1.14 9.07 12.44
C ILE A 220 -2.53 8.79 11.83
N ASN A 221 -3.25 7.81 12.39
CA ASN A 221 -4.54 7.31 11.87
C ASN A 221 -5.59 8.44 11.70
N PRO A 222 -6.22 8.56 10.50
CA PRO A 222 -7.16 9.64 10.16
C PRO A 222 -8.52 9.62 10.87
N GLN A 223 -8.77 8.76 11.87
CA GLN A 223 -10.04 8.80 12.62
C GLN A 223 -10.26 10.12 13.39
N VAL A 224 -9.21 10.91 13.59
CA VAL A 224 -9.28 12.28 14.11
C VAL A 224 -8.73 13.18 13.02
N GLY A 225 -9.53 14.13 12.52
CA GLY A 225 -9.22 14.98 11.35
C GLY A 225 -7.99 15.89 11.46
N ASN A 226 -7.12 15.70 12.46
CA ASN A 226 -5.89 16.44 12.66
C ASN A 226 -4.71 15.70 12.03
N THR A 227 -4.05 16.38 11.08
CA THR A 227 -2.82 15.89 10.44
C THR A 227 -1.59 16.10 11.31
N ILE A 228 -1.66 16.99 12.30
CA ILE A 228 -0.54 17.44 13.13
C ILE A 228 -1.09 17.72 14.52
N TRP A 229 -0.59 17.04 15.55
CA TRP A 229 -0.94 17.30 16.95
C TRP A 229 0.02 18.30 17.62
N THR A 230 1.18 18.56 17.02
CA THR A 230 2.25 19.37 17.63
C THR A 230 2.98 20.14 16.54
N THR A 231 3.13 21.47 16.71
CA THR A 231 3.87 22.32 15.79
C THR A 231 5.37 22.02 15.89
N LYS A 232 6.07 22.03 14.75
CA LYS A 232 7.53 21.83 14.70
C LYS A 232 8.22 22.99 15.44
N PRO A 233 8.98 22.74 16.53
CA PRO A 233 9.73 23.80 17.21
C PRO A 233 10.81 24.39 16.31
N SER A 234 11.00 25.71 16.35
CA SER A 234 12.03 26.44 15.58
C SER A 234 13.46 26.11 16.03
N ASN A 235 13.66 25.82 17.31
CA ASN A 235 14.87 25.21 17.87
C ASN A 235 14.43 23.96 18.65
N THR A 236 14.89 22.77 18.24
CA THR A 236 14.65 21.58 19.05
C THR A 236 15.80 21.40 20.04
N PRO A 237 15.57 21.47 21.37
CA PRO A 237 16.54 21.06 22.37
C PRO A 237 17.06 19.65 22.12
N LEU A 238 16.25 18.82 21.44
CA LEU A 238 16.58 17.47 21.00
C LEU A 238 17.89 17.41 20.17
N GLN A 239 18.12 18.36 19.26
CA GLN A 239 19.30 18.32 18.39
C GLN A 239 20.57 18.80 19.11
N TYR A 240 20.41 19.67 20.11
CA TYR A 240 21.47 20.05 21.04
C TYR A 240 21.79 18.89 22.01
N MET A 241 20.76 18.28 22.60
CA MET A 241 20.87 17.09 23.46
C MET A 241 21.54 15.92 22.73
N LEU A 242 21.10 15.59 21.50
CA LEU A 242 21.70 14.53 20.70
C LEU A 242 23.19 14.75 20.38
N LYS A 243 23.66 16.00 20.37
CA LYS A 243 25.06 16.35 20.08
C LYS A 243 25.92 16.52 21.32
N ASN A 244 25.32 16.90 22.45
CA ASN A 244 26.04 17.34 23.65
C ASN A 244 25.76 16.48 24.90
N SER A 245 24.93 15.44 24.80
CA SER A 245 24.64 14.50 25.89
C SER A 245 25.53 13.26 25.83
N THR A 246 25.86 12.71 27.00
CA THR A 246 26.59 11.44 27.11
C THR A 246 25.72 10.26 26.69
N LYS A 247 26.32 9.08 26.50
CA LYS A 247 25.59 7.87 26.12
C LYS A 247 24.59 7.47 27.21
N GLU A 248 24.97 7.66 28.47
CA GLU A 248 24.18 7.39 29.67
C GLU A 248 22.97 8.34 29.74
N ASP A 249 23.19 9.63 29.55
CA ASP A 249 22.11 10.62 29.50
C ASP A 249 21.13 10.33 28.37
N MET A 250 21.64 9.96 27.19
CA MET A 250 20.82 9.61 26.04
C MET A 250 19.96 8.37 26.28
N GLN A 251 20.48 7.39 27.03
CA GLN A 251 19.70 6.22 27.45
C GLN A 251 18.58 6.62 28.41
N ILE A 252 18.86 7.45 29.42
CA ILE A 252 17.85 7.96 30.35
C ILE A 252 16.76 8.72 29.59
N ILE A 253 17.16 9.66 28.73
CA ILE A 253 16.25 10.48 27.92
C ILE A 253 15.37 9.59 27.03
N ALA A 254 15.96 8.63 26.30
CA ALA A 254 15.21 7.75 25.41
C ALA A 254 14.22 6.88 26.17
N THR A 255 14.65 6.30 27.29
CA THR A 255 13.82 5.38 28.08
C THR A 255 12.68 6.14 28.74
N LEU A 256 12.95 7.31 29.36
CA LEU A 256 11.92 8.20 29.92
C LEU A 256 10.92 8.68 28.88
N THR A 257 11.39 9.09 27.70
CA THR A 257 10.50 9.54 26.62
C THR A 257 9.57 8.40 26.17
N TYR A 258 10.10 7.18 26.05
CA TYR A 258 9.28 5.99 25.75
C TYR A 258 8.29 5.67 26.88
N GLY A 259 8.72 5.70 28.14
CA GLY A 259 7.87 5.44 29.30
C GLY A 259 6.69 6.40 29.42
N LEU A 260 6.95 7.70 29.22
CA LEU A 260 5.92 8.74 29.20
C LEU A 260 4.97 8.60 28.00
N TRP A 261 5.52 8.28 26.81
CA TRP A 261 4.71 7.97 25.63
C TRP A 261 3.80 6.76 25.86
N LEU A 262 4.31 5.70 26.48
CA LEU A 262 3.56 4.49 26.81
C LEU A 262 2.44 4.77 27.82
N ALA A 263 2.73 5.51 28.89
CA ALA A 263 1.73 5.93 29.89
C ALA A 263 0.62 6.77 29.24
N ARG A 264 0.98 7.72 28.38
CA ARG A 264 0.01 8.52 27.62
C ARG A 264 -0.86 7.65 26.71
N ASN A 265 -0.27 6.70 25.99
CA ASN A 265 -1.03 5.83 25.09
C ASN A 265 -1.97 4.89 25.84
N ASN A 266 -1.55 4.35 26.99
CA ASN A 266 -2.41 3.55 27.84
C ASN A 266 -3.60 4.38 28.35
N LYS A 267 -3.39 5.66 28.69
CA LYS A 267 -4.48 6.58 29.05
C LYS A 267 -5.45 6.79 27.89
N VAL A 268 -4.94 7.12 26.70
CA VAL A 268 -5.75 7.48 25.53
C VAL A 268 -6.49 6.27 24.94
N PHE A 269 -5.82 5.14 24.78
CA PHE A 269 -6.35 3.99 24.03
C PHE A 269 -6.90 2.87 24.93
N GLN A 270 -6.41 2.76 26.16
CA GLN A 270 -6.81 1.69 27.10
C GLN A 270 -7.56 2.21 28.32
N LYS A 271 -7.80 3.54 28.42
CA LYS A 271 -8.40 4.21 29.58
C LYS A 271 -7.70 3.91 30.92
N LYS A 272 -6.42 3.54 30.87
CA LYS A 272 -5.60 3.26 32.04
C LYS A 272 -4.73 4.46 32.35
N ASP A 273 -5.10 5.22 33.38
CA ASP A 273 -4.35 6.40 33.80
C ASP A 273 -3.26 5.99 34.79
N THR A 274 -2.00 6.23 34.43
CA THR A 274 -0.86 5.98 35.31
C THR A 274 -0.28 7.34 35.71
N PRO A 275 -0.17 7.65 37.01
CA PRO A 275 0.48 8.86 37.48
C PRO A 275 1.89 9.02 36.89
N THR A 276 2.27 10.25 36.56
CA THR A 276 3.56 10.54 35.93
C THR A 276 4.74 10.08 36.78
N SER A 277 4.64 10.19 38.11
CA SER A 277 5.65 9.72 39.06
C SER A 277 5.89 8.21 38.96
N GLU A 278 4.82 7.42 38.96
CA GLU A 278 4.87 5.96 38.83
C GLU A 278 5.39 5.54 37.45
N ALA A 279 5.00 6.26 36.39
CA ALA A 279 5.51 6.02 35.04
C ALA A 279 7.03 6.26 34.94
N VAL A 280 7.53 7.32 35.57
CA VAL A 280 8.97 7.63 35.62
C VAL A 280 9.72 6.58 36.44
N GLU A 281 9.24 6.24 37.63
CA GLU A 281 9.86 5.23 38.51
C GLU A 281 9.98 3.87 37.82
N ARG A 282 8.88 3.39 37.22
CA ARG A 282 8.87 2.14 36.44
C ARG A 282 9.87 2.17 35.29
N THR A 283 9.99 3.31 34.63
CA THR A 283 10.89 3.47 33.48
C THR A 283 12.36 3.45 33.90
N MET A 284 12.68 4.11 35.01
CA MET A 284 14.02 4.09 35.59
C MET A 284 14.41 2.69 36.08
N LYS A 285 13.45 1.96 36.68
CA LYS A 285 13.65 0.56 37.08
C LYS A 285 13.94 -0.36 35.89
N ASN A 286 13.17 -0.23 34.80
CA ASN A 286 13.41 -0.99 33.58
C ASN A 286 14.79 -0.70 32.97
N LEU A 287 15.26 0.55 33.06
CA LEU A 287 16.59 0.94 32.58
C LEU A 287 17.70 0.29 33.43
N SER A 288 17.56 0.28 34.75
CA SER A 288 18.52 -0.37 35.65
C SER A 288 18.56 -1.89 35.45
N GLU A 289 17.40 -2.52 35.23
CA GLU A 289 17.32 -3.95 34.89
C GLU A 289 18.02 -4.23 33.55
N TYR A 290 17.81 -3.40 32.53
CA TYR A 290 18.49 -3.53 31.24
C TYR A 290 20.01 -3.43 31.36
N HIS A 291 20.52 -2.47 32.14
CA HIS A 291 21.97 -2.36 32.39
C HIS A 291 22.52 -3.59 33.11
N HIS A 292 21.77 -4.14 34.06
CA HIS A 292 22.17 -5.34 34.79
C HIS A 292 22.29 -6.56 33.86
N HIS A 293 21.36 -6.73 32.91
CA HIS A 293 21.39 -7.81 31.92
C HIS A 293 22.56 -7.69 30.92
N ILE A 294 22.89 -6.49 30.46
CA ILE A 294 24.03 -6.25 29.56
C ILE A 294 25.36 -6.64 30.24
N VAL A 295 25.52 -6.34 31.53
CA VAL A 295 26.73 -6.68 32.31
C VAL A 295 26.81 -8.18 32.55
N ALA A 296 25.69 -8.85 32.83
CA ALA A 296 25.62 -10.30 32.99
C ALA A 296 25.98 -11.07 31.70
N GLU A 297 25.61 -10.55 30.53
CA GLU A 297 25.98 -11.15 29.22
C GLU A 297 27.47 -10.96 28.87
N HIS A 298 28.14 -9.90 29.34
CA HIS A 298 29.58 -9.71 29.08
C HIS A 298 30.47 -10.68 29.87
N ILE A 299 30.03 -11.13 31.04
CA ILE A 299 30.77 -12.09 31.89
C ILE A 299 30.62 -13.55 31.37
N SER A 300 29.62 -13.83 30.54
CA SER A 300 29.28 -15.19 30.07
C SER A 300 29.75 -15.52 28.64
N SER A 301 30.61 -14.69 28.03
CA SER A 301 31.13 -14.90 26.67
C SER A 301 32.37 -15.82 26.55
N SER A 302 32.47 -16.86 27.38
CA SER A 302 33.41 -17.96 27.13
C SER A 302 32.73 -19.01 26.23
N LYS A 303 33.29 -19.23 25.03
CA LYS A 303 32.81 -20.22 24.05
C LYS A 303 32.70 -21.63 24.69
N PRO A 304 31.60 -22.38 24.51
CA PRO A 304 31.63 -23.80 24.79
C PRO A 304 32.26 -24.57 23.61
N PRO A 305 32.90 -25.71 23.89
CA PRO A 305 33.54 -26.55 22.88
C PRO A 305 32.51 -27.33 22.06
N ASN A 306 32.97 -27.81 20.91
CA ASN A 306 32.22 -28.62 19.96
C ASN A 306 31.64 -29.90 20.56
N SER A 307 30.47 -30.26 20.03
CA SER A 307 29.84 -31.58 19.93
C SER A 307 29.37 -32.26 21.24
N ILE A 308 28.07 -32.56 21.33
CA ILE A 308 27.49 -33.91 21.14
C ILE A 308 25.97 -33.83 21.42
N VAL A 309 25.24 -34.58 20.59
CA VAL A 309 23.83 -34.97 20.65
C VAL A 309 23.21 -34.98 22.06
N GLY A 310 22.11 -34.25 22.22
CA GLY A 310 21.25 -34.30 23.42
C GLY A 310 19.86 -33.74 23.14
N ASN A 311 18.82 -34.41 23.64
CA ASN A 311 17.39 -34.18 23.38
C ASN A 311 16.98 -32.69 23.21
N ASN A 312 16.63 -32.31 21.97
CA ASN A 312 16.24 -30.95 21.58
C ASN A 312 14.89 -30.53 22.21
N ILE A 313 14.94 -29.99 23.42
CA ILE A 313 13.80 -29.33 24.07
C ILE A 313 13.84 -27.80 23.86
N SER A 314 15.01 -27.25 23.51
CA SER A 314 15.23 -25.82 23.24
C SER A 314 15.29 -25.51 21.75
N TRP A 315 14.83 -24.31 21.38
CA TRP A 315 14.95 -23.79 20.01
C TRP A 315 16.42 -23.72 19.56
N SER A 316 16.67 -24.01 18.27
CA SER A 316 18.01 -23.90 17.64
C SER A 316 17.97 -23.00 16.40
N PRO A 317 19.06 -22.24 16.13
CA PRO A 317 19.17 -21.43 14.91
C PRO A 317 19.09 -22.27 13.62
N PRO A 318 18.64 -21.70 12.49
CA PRO A 318 18.69 -22.34 11.19
C PRO A 318 20.13 -22.48 10.66
N PRO A 319 20.35 -23.31 9.61
CA PRO A 319 21.59 -23.32 8.84
C PRO A 319 21.92 -21.94 8.26
N SER A 320 23.20 -21.69 7.95
CA SER A 320 23.63 -20.44 7.31
C SER A 320 22.87 -20.17 6.01
N ASN A 321 22.54 -18.91 5.78
CA ASN A 321 21.71 -18.42 4.68
C ASN A 321 20.24 -18.87 4.68
N TYR A 322 19.75 -19.47 5.78
CA TYR A 322 18.33 -19.70 5.99
C TYR A 322 17.74 -18.74 7.03
N LEU A 323 16.47 -18.40 6.82
CA LEU A 323 15.64 -17.73 7.83
C LEU A 323 14.69 -18.75 8.46
N LYS A 324 14.59 -18.73 9.79
CA LYS A 324 13.66 -19.56 10.54
C LYS A 324 12.49 -18.72 11.03
N LEU A 325 11.27 -19.13 10.70
CA LEU A 325 10.03 -18.43 11.01
C LEU A 325 9.23 -19.23 12.04
N ASN A 326 9.23 -18.80 13.29
CA ASN A 326 8.41 -19.38 14.34
C ASN A 326 7.01 -18.77 14.33
N VAL A 327 5.98 -19.60 14.35
CA VAL A 327 4.57 -19.20 14.21
C VAL A 327 3.74 -19.81 15.31
N ASP A 328 2.85 -19.03 15.92
CA ASP A 328 1.91 -19.48 16.95
C ASP A 328 0.58 -18.75 16.82
N ALA A 329 -0.52 -19.41 17.24
CA ALA A 329 -1.84 -18.80 17.31
C ALA A 329 -2.42 -18.82 18.73
N HIS A 330 -3.04 -17.71 19.13
CA HIS A 330 -3.69 -17.57 20.42
C HIS A 330 -5.12 -17.04 20.28
N LEU A 331 -6.07 -17.67 20.97
CA LEU A 331 -7.43 -17.15 21.10
C LEU A 331 -7.49 -16.16 22.27
N THR A 332 -7.73 -14.89 21.96
CA THR A 332 -7.89 -13.83 22.95
C THR A 332 -9.28 -13.88 23.60
N ASN A 333 -9.39 -13.34 24.81
CA ASN A 333 -10.63 -13.31 25.59
C ASN A 333 -11.79 -12.58 24.90
N ASP A 334 -11.50 -11.71 23.93
CA ASP A 334 -12.51 -10.98 23.13
C ASP A 334 -12.94 -11.76 21.87
N GLY A 335 -12.59 -13.05 21.75
CA GLY A 335 -13.03 -13.95 20.69
C GLY A 335 -12.28 -13.77 19.37
N ARG A 336 -11.04 -13.25 19.40
CA ARG A 336 -10.20 -13.08 18.22
C ARG A 336 -9.02 -14.05 18.25
N TRP A 337 -8.51 -14.39 17.07
CA TRP A 337 -7.21 -15.05 16.99
C TRP A 337 -6.13 -14.00 16.81
N GLY A 338 -5.14 -14.02 17.69
CA GLY A 338 -3.83 -13.40 17.51
C GLY A 338 -2.85 -14.40 16.92
N PHE A 339 -2.03 -13.96 15.96
CA PHE A 339 -0.97 -14.76 15.36
C PHE A 339 0.36 -14.06 15.65
N GLY A 340 1.31 -14.78 16.22
CA GLY A 340 2.67 -14.33 16.45
C GLY A 340 3.61 -14.97 15.44
N MET A 341 4.37 -14.16 14.70
CA MET A 341 5.37 -14.62 13.74
C MET A 341 6.73 -13.99 14.05
N LEU A 342 7.77 -14.80 14.17
CA LEU A 342 9.13 -14.37 14.46
C LEU A 342 10.08 -14.88 13.38
N VAL A 343 10.88 -13.98 12.79
CA VAL A 343 11.88 -14.30 11.77
C VAL A 343 13.27 -14.20 12.39
N ARG A 344 14.03 -15.29 12.34
CA ARG A 344 15.34 -15.41 12.97
C ARG A 344 16.40 -15.86 11.98
N ARG A 345 17.63 -15.38 12.17
CA ARG A 345 18.82 -15.73 11.38
C ARG A 345 19.59 -16.88 12.01
N ASP A 346 20.61 -17.33 11.27
CA ASP A 346 21.56 -18.38 11.63
C ASP A 346 22.44 -18.05 12.85
N ASP A 347 22.58 -16.76 13.20
CA ASP A 347 23.22 -16.31 14.46
C ASP A 347 22.26 -16.30 15.67
N GLY A 348 21.02 -16.77 15.49
CA GLY A 348 19.97 -16.80 16.50
C GLY A 348 19.26 -15.45 16.71
N ARG A 349 19.70 -14.36 16.08
CA ARG A 349 19.09 -13.04 16.26
C ARG A 349 17.73 -12.95 15.56
N CYS A 350 16.78 -12.30 16.23
CA CYS A 350 15.52 -11.90 15.64
C CYS A 350 15.74 -10.73 14.67
N VAL A 351 15.34 -10.89 13.42
CA VAL A 351 15.44 -9.87 12.36
C VAL A 351 14.08 -9.34 11.92
N GLY A 352 13.00 -9.96 12.36
CA GLY A 352 11.66 -9.48 12.10
C GLY A 352 10.66 -10.15 13.03
N ALA A 353 9.59 -9.41 13.36
CA ALA A 353 8.43 -9.95 14.05
C ALA A 353 7.18 -9.35 13.42
N ALA A 354 6.10 -10.12 13.39
CA ALA A 354 4.80 -9.66 12.93
C ALA A 354 3.70 -10.23 13.81
N THR A 355 2.69 -9.42 14.07
CA THR A 355 1.43 -9.85 14.66
C THR A 355 0.28 -9.60 13.72
N ARG A 356 -0.69 -10.52 13.72
CA ARG A 356 -1.94 -10.32 12.98
C ARG A 356 -3.11 -10.77 13.85
N VAL A 357 -4.20 -10.02 13.80
CA VAL A 357 -5.42 -10.34 14.55
C VAL A 357 -6.60 -10.49 13.59
N CYS A 358 -7.40 -11.54 13.74
CA CYS A 358 -8.65 -11.71 13.01
C CYS A 358 -9.78 -12.21 13.92
N LYS A 359 -11.02 -12.18 13.43
CA LYS A 359 -12.13 -12.86 14.14
C LYS A 359 -11.79 -14.34 14.24
N GLY A 360 -11.86 -14.88 15.45
CA GLY A 360 -11.53 -16.26 15.75
C GLY A 360 -12.75 -17.05 16.20
N ASN A 361 -12.55 -18.34 16.37
CA ASN A 361 -13.48 -19.24 17.05
C ASN A 361 -12.65 -20.21 17.94
N PRO A 362 -13.26 -21.10 18.73
CA PRO A 362 -12.52 -21.97 19.65
C PRO A 362 -11.68 -23.09 19.00
N ASP A 363 -11.67 -23.22 17.67
CA ASP A 363 -10.95 -24.27 16.96
C ASP A 363 -9.45 -23.92 16.86
N ALA A 364 -8.66 -24.51 17.76
CA ALA A 364 -7.21 -24.32 17.82
C ALA A 364 -6.50 -24.81 16.55
N ASP A 365 -6.92 -25.93 15.97
CA ASP A 365 -6.31 -26.46 14.74
C ASP A 365 -6.58 -25.51 13.55
N MET A 366 -7.76 -24.90 13.50
CA MET A 366 -8.05 -23.87 12.50
C MET A 366 -7.23 -22.59 12.73
N ALA A 367 -7.01 -22.19 13.98
CA ALA A 367 -6.19 -21.05 14.32
C ALA A 367 -4.74 -21.26 13.81
N GLU A 368 -4.15 -22.41 14.14
CA GLU A 368 -2.78 -22.76 13.70
C GLU A 368 -2.67 -22.86 12.18
N ALA A 369 -3.65 -23.48 11.51
CA ALA A 369 -3.66 -23.58 10.05
C ALA A 369 -3.78 -22.19 9.39
N THR A 370 -4.51 -21.27 10.02
CA THR A 370 -4.61 -19.88 9.58
C THR A 370 -3.31 -19.12 9.85
N GLY A 371 -2.64 -19.36 10.98
CA GLY A 371 -1.32 -18.81 11.30
C GLY A 371 -0.27 -19.20 10.26
N LEU A 372 -0.24 -20.48 9.84
CA LEU A 372 0.58 -20.96 8.73
C LEU A 372 0.28 -20.19 7.43
N PHE A 373 -1.00 -20.06 7.08
CA PHE A 373 -1.40 -19.36 5.85
C PHE A 373 -0.95 -17.89 5.84
N GLU A 374 -1.02 -17.25 7.00
CA GLU A 374 -0.60 -15.86 7.17
C GLU A 374 0.91 -15.69 7.10
N THR A 375 1.66 -16.69 7.59
CA THR A 375 3.13 -16.74 7.47
C THR A 375 3.57 -16.94 6.02
N ILE A 376 2.91 -17.81 5.26
CA ILE A 376 3.18 -18.00 3.82
C ILE A 376 3.00 -16.69 3.05
N LYS A 377 1.91 -15.95 3.32
CA LYS A 377 1.71 -14.62 2.73
C LYS A 377 2.78 -13.62 3.16
N LEU A 378 3.24 -13.70 4.40
CA LEU A 378 4.31 -12.83 4.90
C LEU A 378 5.62 -13.09 4.14
N ILE A 379 5.95 -14.35 3.91
CA ILE A 379 7.11 -14.77 3.11
C ILE A 379 6.99 -14.24 1.69
N GLU A 380 5.85 -14.46 1.03
CA GLU A 380 5.59 -13.98 -0.33
C GLU A 380 5.69 -12.45 -0.42
N LYS A 381 5.06 -11.73 0.52
CA LYS A 381 5.04 -10.26 0.54
C LYS A 381 6.43 -9.64 0.71
N ASN A 382 7.29 -10.26 1.52
CA ASN A 382 8.64 -9.77 1.77
C ASN A 382 9.69 -10.39 0.84
N CYS A 383 9.29 -11.25 -0.10
CA CYS A 383 10.16 -11.98 -1.00
C CYS A 383 11.29 -12.74 -0.26
N TYR A 384 10.98 -13.37 0.88
CA TYR A 384 11.98 -14.19 1.58
C TYR A 384 12.26 -15.47 0.80
N SER A 385 13.54 -15.82 0.69
CA SER A 385 14.06 -17.06 0.12
C SER A 385 14.81 -17.87 1.19
N ASN A 386 14.93 -19.19 1.01
CA ASN A 386 15.61 -20.09 1.95
C ASN A 386 14.99 -19.99 3.35
N THR A 387 13.74 -20.44 3.49
CA THR A 387 13.00 -20.26 4.74
C THR A 387 12.56 -21.58 5.37
N ILE A 388 12.54 -21.63 6.70
CA ILE A 388 12.06 -22.77 7.48
C ILE A 388 10.92 -22.26 8.36
N ILE A 389 9.69 -22.69 8.12
CA ILE A 389 8.54 -22.35 8.94
C ILE A 389 8.41 -23.39 10.06
N GLU A 390 8.43 -22.95 11.31
CA GLU A 390 8.27 -23.77 12.51
C GLU A 390 6.93 -23.51 13.20
N LEU A 391 6.16 -24.58 13.43
CA LEU A 391 4.91 -24.57 14.20
C LEU A 391 4.97 -25.59 15.34
N ASP A 392 4.23 -25.34 16.41
CA ASP A 392 4.03 -26.30 17.50
C ASP A 392 2.86 -27.29 17.23
N ALA A 393 2.14 -27.10 16.12
CA ALA A 393 1.03 -27.92 15.68
C ALA A 393 1.46 -29.11 14.78
N GLU A 394 1.91 -30.20 15.40
CA GLU A 394 2.45 -31.39 14.71
C GLU A 394 1.53 -31.93 13.60
N LYS A 395 0.22 -32.01 13.86
CA LYS A 395 -0.77 -32.52 12.88
C LYS A 395 -0.79 -31.71 11.58
N ILE A 396 -0.61 -30.39 11.67
CA ILE A 396 -0.60 -29.49 10.52
C ILE A 396 0.70 -29.63 9.74
N VAL A 397 1.83 -29.75 10.45
CA VAL A 397 3.14 -30.01 9.85
C VAL A 397 3.13 -31.34 9.10
N LEU A 398 2.61 -32.41 9.71
CA LEU A 398 2.47 -33.71 9.07
C LEU A 398 1.56 -33.66 7.83
N ALA A 399 0.43 -32.95 7.92
CA ALA A 399 -0.48 -32.78 6.78
C ALA A 399 0.17 -32.04 5.61
N MET A 400 0.97 -31.00 5.89
CA MET A 400 1.76 -30.27 4.88
C MET A 400 2.84 -31.16 4.25
N ASN A 401 3.68 -31.80 5.08
CA ASN A 401 4.83 -32.57 4.58
C ASN A 401 4.43 -33.84 3.83
N ASN A 402 3.32 -34.47 4.21
CA ASN A 402 2.82 -35.68 3.54
C ASN A 402 1.84 -35.37 2.40
N HIS A 403 1.49 -34.10 2.17
CA HIS A 403 0.42 -33.67 1.26
C HIS A 403 -0.91 -34.42 1.47
N GLN A 404 -1.24 -34.73 2.74
CA GLN A 404 -2.46 -35.46 3.13
C GLN A 404 -3.37 -34.57 3.96
N PHE A 405 -4.52 -34.18 3.39
CA PHE A 405 -5.43 -33.22 4.01
C PHE A 405 -6.74 -33.90 4.45
N LEU A 406 -7.05 -33.80 5.74
CA LEU A 406 -8.31 -34.31 6.29
C LEU A 406 -9.52 -33.52 5.76
N ARG A 407 -10.69 -34.16 5.70
CA ARG A 407 -11.96 -33.51 5.32
C ARG A 407 -12.56 -32.63 6.44
N THR A 408 -11.73 -32.06 7.30
CA THR A 408 -12.10 -31.10 8.34
C THR A 408 -11.97 -29.66 7.82
N ASN A 409 -12.52 -28.68 8.56
CA ASN A 409 -12.39 -27.28 8.16
C ASN A 409 -10.92 -26.82 8.18
N TRP A 410 -10.16 -27.18 9.21
CA TRP A 410 -8.72 -26.88 9.26
C TRP A 410 -7.94 -27.64 8.18
N GLY A 411 -8.31 -28.88 7.85
CA GLY A 411 -7.67 -29.64 6.77
C GLY A 411 -7.85 -28.98 5.39
N LYS A 412 -9.03 -28.40 5.12
CA LYS A 412 -9.25 -27.56 3.92
C LYS A 412 -8.40 -26.29 3.92
N MET A 413 -8.13 -25.70 5.09
CA MET A 413 -7.23 -24.55 5.22
C MET A 413 -5.78 -24.96 4.91
N VAL A 414 -5.30 -26.08 5.46
CA VAL A 414 -3.96 -26.61 5.17
C VAL A 414 -3.81 -26.96 3.69
N GLN A 415 -4.83 -27.55 3.05
CA GLN A 415 -4.83 -27.77 1.60
C GLN A 415 -4.72 -26.45 0.81
N ARG A 416 -5.27 -25.35 1.33
CA ARG A 416 -5.09 -24.03 0.72
C ARG A 416 -3.68 -23.49 0.95
N CYS A 417 -3.10 -23.71 2.13
CA CYS A 417 -1.70 -23.39 2.41
C CYS A 417 -0.78 -24.09 1.41
N ASP A 418 -0.95 -25.40 1.22
CA ASP A 418 -0.15 -26.22 0.30
C ASP A 418 -0.09 -25.67 -1.13
N ARG A 419 -1.23 -25.22 -1.68
CA ARG A 419 -1.28 -24.64 -3.03
C ARG A 419 -0.46 -23.36 -3.18
N VAL A 420 -0.40 -22.53 -2.13
CA VAL A 420 0.39 -21.28 -2.13
C VAL A 420 1.84 -21.56 -1.73
N TYR A 421 2.04 -22.51 -0.83
CA TYR A 421 3.36 -22.99 -0.44
C TYR A 421 4.14 -23.55 -1.64
N ALA A 422 3.46 -24.26 -2.55
CA ALA A 422 4.07 -24.79 -3.78
C ALA A 422 4.65 -23.71 -4.72
N THR A 423 4.30 -22.43 -4.56
CA THR A 423 4.90 -21.33 -5.34
C THR A 423 6.15 -20.73 -4.69
N LEU A 424 6.51 -21.14 -3.47
CA LEU A 424 7.67 -20.65 -2.74
C LEU A 424 8.91 -21.51 -3.04
N SER A 425 10.01 -20.88 -3.44
CA SER A 425 11.29 -21.58 -3.67
C SER A 425 12.05 -21.76 -2.35
N HIS A 426 12.58 -22.97 -2.10
CA HIS A 426 13.47 -23.28 -0.97
C HIS A 426 12.84 -22.97 0.41
N THR A 427 11.54 -23.25 0.57
CA THR A 427 10.84 -23.13 1.85
C THR A 427 10.47 -24.52 2.38
N SER A 428 10.70 -24.79 3.66
CA SER A 428 10.28 -26.04 4.32
C SER A 428 9.40 -25.76 5.53
N VAL A 429 8.56 -26.72 5.91
CA VAL A 429 7.76 -26.67 7.14
C VAL A 429 8.25 -27.74 8.11
N SER A 430 8.54 -27.35 9.35
CA SER A 430 9.03 -28.24 10.40
C SER A 430 8.26 -28.05 11.70
N TRP A 431 8.23 -29.09 12.51
CA TRP A 431 7.63 -29.05 13.83
C TRP A 431 8.66 -28.61 14.87
N THR A 432 8.21 -27.84 15.86
CA THR A 432 8.97 -27.50 17.07
C THR A 432 8.15 -27.79 18.31
N SER A 433 8.80 -28.07 19.44
CA SER A 433 8.09 -28.18 20.72
C SER A 433 7.50 -26.83 21.14
N ARG A 434 6.46 -26.83 21.98
CA ARG A 434 5.90 -25.62 22.60
C ARG A 434 6.94 -24.77 23.32
N LYS A 435 7.88 -25.40 24.01
CA LYS A 435 8.99 -24.72 24.69
C LYS A 435 9.96 -24.07 23.70
N GLY A 436 10.17 -24.67 22.53
CA GLY A 436 10.91 -24.06 21.43
C GLY A 436 10.16 -22.90 20.75
N ASN A 437 8.83 -22.85 20.85
CA ASN A 437 7.99 -21.84 20.22
C ASN A 437 7.51 -20.71 21.15
N GLU A 438 8.01 -20.66 22.39
CA GLU A 438 7.51 -19.76 23.46
C GLU A 438 7.52 -18.28 23.06
N ALA A 439 8.51 -17.85 22.28
CA ALA A 439 8.59 -16.47 21.82
C ALA A 439 7.48 -16.12 20.81
N ALA A 440 7.10 -17.04 19.92
CA ALA A 440 5.99 -16.83 18.99
C ALA A 440 4.66 -16.87 19.76
N HIS A 441 4.55 -17.75 20.75
CA HIS A 441 3.40 -17.82 21.65
C HIS A 441 3.19 -16.52 22.44
N ALA A 442 4.25 -15.97 23.03
CA ALA A 442 4.20 -14.69 23.75
C ALA A 442 3.80 -13.52 22.83
N LEU A 443 4.13 -13.61 21.54
CA LEU A 443 3.79 -12.61 20.54
C LEU A 443 2.34 -12.75 20.03
N ALA A 444 1.79 -13.97 20.07
CA ALA A 444 0.41 -14.26 19.67
C ALA A 444 -0.63 -13.81 20.72
N ARG A 445 -0.26 -13.81 22.00
CA ARG A 445 -1.07 -13.32 23.14
C ARG A 445 -1.18 -11.80 23.14
#